data_AF-A0A662IVN0-F1
#
_entry.id   AF-A0A662IVN0-F1
#
_cell.length_a   1.000
_cell.length_b   1.000
_cell.length_c   1.000
_cell.angle_alpha   90.00
_cell.angle_beta   90.00
_cell.angle_gamma   90.00
#
_symmetry.space_group_name_H-M   'P 1'
#
loop_
_entity.id
_entity.type
_entity.pdbx_description
1 polymer ?
#
loop_
_entity_poly.entity_id
_entity_poly.type
_entity_poly.pdbx_seq_one_letter_code
_entity_poly.pdbx_strand_id
1 'polypeptide(L)' 'MRFYDLFECVPVKYQKEKPNSEFFRGILSGGLSVIFDKVLLAVETKCIAKGDPYCEFVVKPAEKQGV' A
#
# COMPACT_ATOMS: atom_id res chain seq x y z
N MET A 1 1.90 -7.54 4.50
CA MET A 1 1.42 -8.39 3.39
C MET A 1 2.31 -8.20 2.19
N ARG A 2 2.61 -9.30 1.50
CA ARG A 2 3.41 -9.29 0.26
C ARG A 2 2.49 -9.53 -0.91
N PHE A 3 2.59 -8.71 -1.93
CA PHE A 3 1.83 -8.83 -3.15
C PHE A 3 2.80 -8.90 -4.32
N TYR A 4 2.58 -9.92 -5.13
CA TYR A 4 3.28 -10.18 -6.37
C TYR A 4 2.21 -9.97 -7.44
N ASP A 5 2.45 -9.07 -8.39
CA ASP A 5 1.49 -8.67 -9.45
C ASP A 5 0.43 -7.62 -9.09
N LEU A 6 0.85 -6.46 -8.55
CA LEU A 6 -0.05 -5.30 -8.52
C LEU A 6 -0.23 -4.75 -9.94
N PHE A 7 -1.47 -4.71 -10.42
CA PHE A 7 -1.82 -4.16 -11.73
C PHE A 7 -1.30 -2.73 -11.94
N GLU A 8 -1.15 -1.93 -10.86
CA GLU A 8 -0.56 -0.59 -10.91
C GLU A 8 0.98 -0.59 -11.05
N CYS A 9 1.66 -1.67 -10.64
CA CYS A 9 3.12 -1.78 -10.59
C CYS A 9 3.71 -2.61 -11.73
N VAL A 10 2.96 -3.58 -12.24
CA VAL A 10 3.36 -4.43 -13.39
C VAL A 10 3.67 -3.60 -14.65
N PRO A 11 2.86 -2.61 -15.07
CA PRO A 11 3.14 -1.84 -16.29
C PRO A 11 4.27 -0.82 -16.12
N VAL A 12 4.60 -0.43 -14.88
CA VAL A 12 5.67 0.54 -14.56
C VAL A 12 6.86 -0.11 -13.85
N LYS A 13 7.00 -1.43 -14.00
CA LYS A 13 8.13 -2.22 -13.47
C LYS A 13 9.45 -1.53 -13.84
N TYR A 14 10.24 -1.15 -12.84
CA TYR A 14 11.53 -0.48 -13.00
C TYR A 14 11.50 0.90 -13.69
N GLN A 15 10.33 1.54 -13.80
CA GLN A 15 10.19 2.83 -14.48
C GLN A 15 9.87 4.01 -13.54
N LYS A 16 9.66 3.78 -12.23
CA LYS A 16 9.36 4.85 -11.27
C LYS A 16 10.28 4.82 -10.06
N GLU A 17 10.88 5.98 -9.75
CA GLU A 17 11.62 6.20 -8.50
C GLU A 17 10.71 6.21 -7.26
N LYS A 18 9.39 6.40 -7.46
CA LYS A 18 8.40 6.50 -6.38
C LYS A 18 7.38 5.36 -6.42
N PRO A 19 6.97 4.86 -5.23
CA PRO A 19 5.88 3.90 -5.10
C PRO A 19 4.61 4.48 -5.71
N ASN A 20 3.92 3.69 -6.54
CA ASN A 20 2.77 4.18 -7.32
C ASN A 20 1.46 3.45 -6.98
N SER A 21 1.41 2.77 -5.84
CA SER A 21 0.24 2.04 -5.35
C SER A 21 -0.63 2.88 -4.43
N GLU A 22 -0.95 4.10 -4.85
CA GLU A 22 -1.83 5.01 -4.11
C GLU A 22 -3.26 4.45 -4.06
N PHE A 23 -3.72 3.84 -5.16
CA PHE A 23 -5.04 3.22 -5.22
C PHE A 23 -5.12 1.99 -4.32
N PHE A 24 -4.16 1.07 -4.41
CA PHE A 24 -4.10 -0.10 -3.54
C PHE A 24 -3.93 0.26 -2.06
N ARG A 25 -3.16 1.32 -1.73
CA ARG A 25 -3.08 1.87 -0.36
C ARG A 25 -4.43 2.35 0.12
N GLY A 26 -5.17 3.10 -0.69
CA GLY A 26 -6.49 3.64 -0.35
C GLY A 26 -7.53 2.54 -0.09
N ILE A 27 -7.55 1.50 -0.92
CA ILE A 27 -8.45 0.35 -0.70
C ILE A 27 -8.09 -0.41 0.58
N LEU A 28 -6.79 -0.66 0.82
CA LEU A 28 -6.36 -1.35 2.03
C LEU A 28 -6.63 -0.51 3.28
N SER A 29 -6.31 0.78 3.29
CA SER A 29 -6.55 1.65 4.44
C SER A 29 -8.04 1.80 4.72
N GLY A 30 -8.85 2.09 3.70
CA GLY A 30 -10.29 2.27 3.83
C GLY A 30 -11.00 0.97 4.22
N GLY A 31 -10.77 -0.12 3.49
CA GLY A 31 -11.41 -1.40 3.73
C GLY A 31 -11.08 -1.97 5.11
N LEU A 32 -9.79 -1.97 5.48
CA LEU A 32 -9.40 -2.43 6.81
C LEU A 32 -9.89 -1.48 7.91
N SER A 33 -9.97 -0.17 7.64
CA SER A 33 -10.48 0.77 8.63
C SER A 33 -11.95 0.53 8.98
N VAL A 34 -12.76 0.11 8.00
CA VAL A 34 -14.16 -0.27 8.23
C VAL A 34 -14.25 -1.61 8.95
N ILE A 35 -13.44 -2.60 8.55
CA ILE A 35 -13.48 -3.95 9.15
C ILE A 35 -13.04 -3.92 10.62
N PHE A 36 -12.01 -3.14 10.95
CA PHE A 36 -11.43 -3.07 12.29
C PHE A 36 -11.99 -1.94 13.15
N ASP A 37 -12.94 -1.16 12.63
CA ASP A 37 -13.52 0.04 13.27
C ASP A 37 -12.46 1.01 13.83
N LYS A 38 -11.32 1.08 13.13
CA LYS A 38 -10.14 1.84 13.55
C LYS A 38 -9.47 2.41 12.34
N VAL A 39 -8.99 3.65 12.41
CA VAL A 39 -8.25 4.24 11.30
C VAL A 39 -6.96 3.44 11.09
N LEU A 40 -6.89 2.69 9.99
CA LEU A 40 -5.74 1.89 9.61
C LEU A 40 -5.09 2.50 8.37
N LEU A 41 -3.77 2.69 8.41
CA LEU A 41 -2.98 3.19 7.29
C LEU A 41 -2.17 2.06 6.69
N ALA A 42 -2.37 1.83 5.40
CA ALA A 42 -1.51 0.98 4.60
C ALA A 42 -0.29 1.78 4.14
N VAL A 43 0.90 1.32 4.52
CA VAL A 43 2.19 1.89 4.13
C VAL A 43 2.90 0.89 3.23
N GLU A 44 3.21 1.31 2.00
CA GLU A 44 4.05 0.51 1.11
C GLU A 44 5.52 0.67 1.53
N THR A 45 6.16 -0.44 1.85
CA THR A 45 7.56 -0.52 2.31
C THR A 45 8.50 -1.00 1.21
N LYS A 46 8.00 -1.85 0.30
CA LYS A 46 8.72 -2.31 -0.90
C LYS A 46 7.81 -2.20 -2.10
N CYS A 47 8.36 -1.90 -3.27
CA CYS A 47 7.56 -1.78 -4.47
C CYS A 47 8.29 -2.30 -5.70
N ILE A 48 7.62 -3.15 -6.48
CA ILE A 48 8.14 -3.63 -7.76
C ILE A 48 8.42 -2.48 -8.73
N ALA A 49 7.66 -1.38 -8.64
CA ALA A 49 7.89 -0.20 -9.47
C ALA A 49 9.27 0.44 -9.23
N LYS A 50 9.79 0.36 -7.99
CA LYS A 50 11.16 0.79 -7.60
C LYS A 50 12.26 -0.17 -8.04
N GLY A 51 11.89 -1.39 -8.42
CA GLY A 51 12.82 -2.48 -8.71
C GLY A 51 13.03 -3.47 -7.57
N ASP A 52 12.21 -3.43 -6.51
CA ASP A 52 12.14 -4.50 -5.54
C ASP A 52 11.53 -5.78 -6.15
N PRO A 53 11.84 -6.97 -5.62
CA PRO A 53 11.28 -8.22 -6.13
C PRO A 53 9.77 -8.37 -5.91
N TYR A 54 9.17 -7.59 -5.00
CA TYR A 54 7.74 -7.64 -4.66
C TYR A 54 7.26 -6.36 -4.00
N CYS A 55 5.94 -6.12 -4.00
CA CYS A 55 5.34 -5.04 -3.24
C CYS A 55 5.02 -5.51 -1.82
N GLU A 56 5.45 -4.78 -0.80
CA GLU A 56 5.20 -5.12 0.60
C GLU A 56 4.45 -3.99 1.28
N PHE A 57 3.26 -4.29 1.79
CA PHE A 57 2.39 -3.35 2.49
C PHE A 57 2.33 -3.70 3.96
N VAL A 58 2.59 -2.70 4.81
CA VAL A 58 2.46 -2.80 6.26
C VAL A 58 1.28 -1.94 6.67
N VAL A 59 0.30 -2.57 7.32
CA VAL A 59 -0.85 -1.86 7.87
C VAL A 59 -0.53 -1.51 9.31
N LYS A 60 -0.65 -0.24 9.66
CA LYS A 60 -0.48 0.24 11.03
C LYS A 60 -1.72 1.03 11.44
N PRO A 61 -2.12 0.99 12.72
CA PRO A 61 -3.10 1.94 13.22
C PRO A 61 -2.59 3.35 13.00
N ALA A 62 -3.39 4.18 12.35
CA ALA A 62 -3.21 5.61 12.43
C ALA A 62 -3.55 5.97 13.87
N GLU A 63 -2.54 6.22 14.69
CA GLU A 63 -2.77 6.78 16.01
C GLU A 63 -3.48 8.12 15.83
N LYS A 64 -4.81 8.09 16.06
CA LYS A 64 -5.81 9.16 16.10
C LYS A 64 -5.35 10.52 15.55
N GLN A 65 -5.87 10.89 14.38
CA GLN A 65 -6.32 12.28 14.23
C GLN A 65 -7.77 12.30 14.73
N GLY A 66 -7.92 12.66 16.01
CA GLY A 66 -9.21 12.79 16.68
C GLY A 66 -10.15 13.73 15.96
N VAL A 67 -11.42 13.38 16.04
CA VAL A 67 -12.64 14.16 15.74
C VAL A 67 -12.48 15.63 16.10
#